data_AF-A0A5P0ZFP3-F1
#
_entry.id   AF-A0A5P0ZFP3-F1
#
_cell.length_a   1.000
_cell.length_b   1.000
_cell.length_c   1.000
_cell.angle_alpha   90.00
_cell.angle_beta   90.00
_cell.angle_gamma   90.00
#
_symmetry.space_group_name_H-M   'P 1'
#
loop_
_entity.id
_entity.type
_entity.pdbx_description
1 polymer ?
#
loop_
_entity_poly.entity_id
_entity_poly.type
_entity_poly.pdbx_seq_one_letter_code
_entity_poly.pdbx_strand_id
1 'polypeptide(L)'
;MNITLKLGTYNFLKNQLTSADTLLKPLFDSKADHLLIKELATSGEYRNIKGDIDSSKNLYLLVYIKLNNEQISIFEDKVFYKFKEFVIENDEPAIFQNREDYREYLLVNSFSKDAELSDWKYLIMKKLKDGLQKSSQEPLGFFQKAYIKAN
;
A
#
# COMPACT_ATOMS: atom_id res chain seq x y z
N MET A 1 -4.58 -9.90 8.57
CA MET A 1 -5.79 -9.91 7.73
C MET A 1 -5.39 -9.85 6.26
N ASN A 2 -5.98 -10.62 5.34
CA ASN A 2 -5.63 -10.57 3.90
C ASN A 2 -6.50 -9.53 3.19
N ILE A 3 -6.08 -9.08 1.99
CA ILE A 3 -6.89 -8.13 1.22
C ILE A 3 -7.02 -8.51 -0.26
N THR A 4 -8.09 -8.03 -0.88
CA THR A 4 -8.26 -7.98 -2.35
C THR A 4 -8.60 -6.56 -2.75
N LEU A 5 -8.00 -6.09 -3.85
CA LEU A 5 -8.25 -4.76 -4.38
C LEU A 5 -9.24 -4.84 -5.54
N LYS A 6 -10.26 -3.98 -5.56
CA LYS A 6 -11.17 -3.84 -6.71
C LYS A 6 -11.22 -2.40 -7.18
N LEU A 7 -10.97 -2.18 -8.47
CA LEU A 7 -11.15 -0.89 -9.13
C LEU A 7 -12.51 -0.83 -9.82
N GLY A 8 -13.10 0.36 -9.86
CA GLY A 8 -14.30 0.63 -10.64
C GLY A 8 -15.00 1.93 -10.27
N THR A 9 -16.21 2.11 -10.79
CA THR A 9 -17.03 3.28 -10.45
C THR A 9 -17.55 3.20 -9.01
N TYR A 10 -17.79 4.36 -8.40
CA TYR A 10 -18.29 4.45 -7.02
C TYR A 10 -19.53 3.58 -6.78
N ASN A 11 -20.57 3.70 -7.62
CA ASN A 11 -21.82 2.96 -7.45
C ASN A 11 -21.62 1.44 -7.57
N PHE A 12 -20.76 0.99 -8.50
CA PHE A 12 -20.47 -0.42 -8.67
C PHE A 12 -19.76 -1.02 -7.45
N LEU A 13 -18.81 -0.30 -6.86
CA LEU A 13 -18.06 -0.74 -5.69
C LEU A 13 -18.88 -0.63 -4.40
N LYS A 14 -19.67 0.44 -4.24
CA LYS A 14 -20.54 0.65 -3.07
C LYS A 14 -21.51 -0.51 -2.87
N ASN A 15 -22.05 -1.08 -3.94
CA ASN A 15 -22.95 -2.24 -3.87
C ASN A 15 -22.28 -3.54 -3.41
N GLN A 16 -20.94 -3.58 -3.36
CA GLN A 16 -20.14 -4.73 -2.93
C GLN A 16 -19.47 -4.52 -1.56
N LEU A 17 -19.66 -3.34 -0.97
CA LEU A 17 -19.06 -2.92 0.29
C LEU A 17 -19.67 -3.69 1.47
N THR A 18 -18.83 -4.22 2.33
CA THR A 18 -19.22 -4.75 3.64
C THR A 18 -18.64 -3.89 4.76
N SER A 19 -19.04 -4.14 6.01
CA SER A 19 -18.61 -3.32 7.15
C SER A 19 -17.11 -3.36 7.44
N ALA A 20 -16.41 -4.39 6.98
CA ALA A 20 -14.95 -4.53 7.13
C ALA A 20 -14.17 -3.92 5.96
N ASP A 21 -14.85 -3.53 4.88
CA ASP A 21 -14.19 -3.05 3.67
C ASP A 21 -13.97 -1.53 3.72
N THR A 22 -12.96 -1.05 2.99
CA THR A 22 -12.68 0.38 2.84
C THR A 22 -12.86 0.83 1.39
N LEU A 23 -13.81 1.73 1.14
CA LEU A 23 -14.01 2.38 -0.16
C LEU A 23 -13.23 3.70 -0.24
N LEU A 24 -12.48 3.86 -1.31
CA LEU A 24 -11.53 4.93 -1.51
C LEU A 24 -11.79 5.65 -2.83
N LYS A 25 -11.78 6.98 -2.79
CA LYS A 25 -11.84 7.88 -3.95
C LYS A 25 -10.44 8.41 -4.27
N PRO A 26 -10.02 8.48 -5.54
CA PRO A 26 -8.72 9.06 -5.89
C PRO A 26 -8.60 10.50 -5.44
N LEU A 27 -7.44 10.86 -4.87
CA LEU A 27 -7.23 12.19 -4.28
C LEU A 27 -6.97 13.27 -5.34
N PHE A 28 -6.23 12.95 -6.40
CA PHE A 28 -5.72 13.93 -7.37
C PHE A 28 -6.24 13.73 -8.81
N ASP A 29 -7.07 12.71 -9.04
CA ASP A 29 -7.64 12.44 -10.37
C ASP A 29 -9.12 12.05 -10.23
N SER A 30 -10.00 13.02 -10.43
CA SER A 30 -11.44 12.81 -10.31
C SER A 30 -12.03 11.88 -11.37
N LYS A 31 -11.28 11.53 -12.42
CA LYS A 31 -11.69 10.61 -13.48
C LYS A 31 -11.15 9.21 -13.26
N ALA A 32 -10.18 9.02 -12.35
CA ALA A 32 -9.68 7.70 -12.02
C ALA A 32 -10.72 6.88 -11.26
N ASP A 33 -10.59 5.56 -11.39
CA ASP A 33 -11.45 4.60 -10.69
C ASP A 33 -11.30 4.70 -9.18
N HIS A 34 -12.43 4.51 -8.49
CA HIS A 34 -12.43 4.28 -7.05
C HIS A 34 -11.78 2.93 -6.76
N LEU A 35 -11.32 2.77 -5.53
CA LEU A 35 -10.69 1.55 -5.04
C LEU A 35 -11.48 1.02 -3.86
N LEU A 36 -11.86 -0.24 -3.90
CA LEU A 36 -12.40 -0.98 -2.77
C LEU A 36 -11.32 -1.93 -2.25
N ILE A 37 -10.87 -1.71 -1.02
CA ILE A 37 -10.04 -2.65 -0.28
C ILE A 37 -10.99 -3.59 0.45
N LYS A 38 -11.01 -4.86 0.04
CA LYS A 38 -11.80 -5.88 0.73
C LYS A 38 -10.94 -6.60 1.76
N GLU A 39 -11.38 -6.62 3.00
CA GLU A 39 -10.66 -7.27 4.10
C GLU A 39 -11.18 -8.69 4.31
N LEU A 40 -10.26 -9.66 4.26
CA LEU A 40 -10.59 -11.09 4.15
C LEU A 40 -9.82 -11.89 5.20
N ALA A 41 -10.54 -12.66 6.01
CA ALA A 41 -9.95 -13.46 7.07
C ALA A 41 -9.04 -14.59 6.55
N THR A 42 -9.38 -15.21 5.41
CA THR A 42 -8.74 -16.45 4.94
C THR A 42 -7.93 -16.30 3.65
N SER A 43 -8.58 -15.91 2.54
CA SER A 43 -7.93 -15.79 1.24
C SER A 43 -8.28 -14.48 0.57
N GLY A 44 -7.25 -13.68 0.27
CA GLY A 44 -7.29 -12.49 -0.57
C GLY A 44 -6.11 -12.52 -1.55
N GLU A 45 -6.16 -11.68 -2.58
CA GLU A 45 -5.11 -11.53 -3.59
C GLU A 45 -3.75 -11.22 -2.94
N TYR A 46 -3.77 -10.42 -1.88
CA TYR A 46 -2.60 -10.03 -1.12
C TYR A 46 -2.65 -10.64 0.28
N ARG A 47 -1.58 -11.34 0.65
CA ARG A 47 -1.35 -11.79 2.03
C ARG A 47 -0.66 -10.70 2.83
N ASN A 48 -1.12 -10.46 4.06
CA ASN A 48 -0.45 -9.54 4.96
C ASN A 48 0.84 -10.18 5.49
N ILE A 49 1.91 -9.39 5.49
CA ILE A 49 3.23 -9.76 5.97
C ILE A 49 3.56 -9.02 7.27
N LYS A 50 3.17 -7.74 7.38
CA LYS A 50 3.49 -6.89 8.53
C LYS A 50 2.52 -5.71 8.65
N GLY A 51 2.21 -5.31 9.88
CA GLY A 51 1.37 -4.13 10.16
C GLY A 51 -0.10 -4.34 9.81
N ASP A 52 -0.93 -3.36 10.14
CA ASP A 52 -2.37 -3.37 9.88
C ASP A 52 -2.82 -2.02 9.31
N ILE A 53 -3.91 -2.02 8.54
CA ILE A 53 -4.46 -0.78 7.98
C ILE A 53 -5.25 -0.07 9.09
N ASP A 54 -4.92 1.20 9.36
CA ASP A 54 -5.69 2.00 10.31
C ASP A 54 -6.91 2.63 9.63
N SER A 55 -8.03 1.91 9.71
CA SER A 55 -9.31 2.29 9.10
C SER A 55 -9.99 3.51 9.74
N SER A 56 -9.48 3.99 10.88
CA SER A 56 -9.96 5.22 11.55
C SER A 56 -9.53 6.49 10.80
N LYS A 57 -8.52 6.38 9.94
CA LYS A 57 -7.95 7.47 9.17
C LYS A 57 -8.59 7.59 7.78
N ASN A 58 -8.49 8.77 7.20
CA ASN A 58 -9.24 9.13 5.99
C ASN A 58 -8.38 9.26 4.73
N LEU A 59 -7.07 9.51 4.87
CA LEU A 59 -6.15 9.61 3.73
C LEU A 59 -5.36 8.32 3.62
N TYR A 60 -5.12 7.86 2.40
CA TYR A 60 -4.42 6.61 2.13
C TYR A 60 -3.37 6.83 1.04
N LEU A 61 -2.17 6.28 1.24
CA LEU A 61 -1.17 6.15 0.18
C LEU A 61 -0.87 4.67 -0.04
N LEU A 62 -1.14 4.20 -1.25
CA LEU A 62 -0.79 2.86 -1.70
C LEU A 62 0.48 2.93 -2.54
N VAL A 63 1.46 2.10 -2.23
CA VAL A 63 2.72 1.97 -2.97
C VAL A 63 2.85 0.54 -3.47
N TYR A 64 2.78 0.37 -4.79
CA TYR A 64 2.88 -0.89 -5.48
C TYR A 64 4.33 -1.09 -5.91
N ILE A 65 4.90 -2.25 -5.61
CA ILE A 65 6.31 -2.55 -5.82
C ILE A 65 6.41 -3.91 -6.52
N LYS A 66 7.16 -3.96 -7.62
CA LYS A 66 7.56 -5.19 -8.31
C LYS A 66 9.08 -5.31 -8.24
N LEU A 67 9.53 -6.36 -7.56
CA LEU A 67 10.94 -6.61 -7.30
C LEU A 67 11.52 -7.64 -8.27
N ASN A 68 12.82 -7.62 -8.46
CA ASN A 68 13.56 -8.76 -9.03
C ASN A 68 14.12 -9.65 -7.91
N ASN A 69 14.78 -10.75 -8.27
CA ASN A 69 15.32 -11.71 -7.30
C ASN A 69 16.33 -11.09 -6.32
N GLU A 70 17.19 -10.18 -6.79
CA GLU A 70 18.20 -9.54 -5.94
C GLU A 70 17.55 -8.60 -4.92
N GLN A 71 16.59 -7.80 -5.38
CA GLN A 71 15.89 -6.80 -4.57
C GLN A 71 14.98 -7.42 -3.51
N ILE A 72 14.43 -8.62 -3.73
CA ILE A 72 13.54 -9.30 -2.76
C ILE A 72 14.24 -9.49 -1.43
N SER A 73 15.46 -10.03 -1.44
CA SER A 73 16.20 -10.31 -0.20
C SER A 73 16.46 -9.03 0.62
N ILE A 74 16.80 -7.94 -0.04
CA ILE A 74 17.05 -6.63 0.57
C ILE A 74 15.75 -6.02 1.09
N PHE A 75 14.66 -6.19 0.35
CA PHE A 75 13.34 -5.70 0.75
C PHE A 75 12.81 -6.46 1.96
N GLU A 76 12.89 -7.78 1.96
CA GLU A 76 12.50 -8.62 3.09
C GLU A 76 13.33 -8.29 4.34
N ASP A 77 14.65 -8.05 4.22
CA ASP A 77 15.46 -7.57 5.35
C ASP A 77 14.91 -6.26 5.93
N LYS A 78 14.53 -5.32 5.06
CA LYS A 78 13.91 -4.07 5.49
C LYS A 78 12.56 -4.28 6.15
N VAL A 79 11.72 -5.16 5.61
CA VAL A 79 10.38 -5.45 6.14
C VAL A 79 10.44 -6.15 7.49
N PHE A 80 11.31 -7.14 7.66
CA PHE A 80 11.33 -7.97 8.86
C PHE A 80 12.23 -7.43 9.96
N TYR A 81 13.34 -6.79 9.62
CA TYR A 81 14.34 -6.36 10.61
C TYR A 81 14.46 -4.84 10.74
N LYS A 82 14.14 -4.07 9.68
CA LYS A 82 14.26 -2.60 9.67
C LYS A 82 12.92 -1.90 9.44
N PHE A 83 11.82 -2.53 9.86
CA PHE A 83 10.46 -2.04 9.61
C PHE A 83 10.25 -0.59 10.06
N LYS A 84 10.87 -0.21 11.20
CA LYS A 84 10.84 1.15 11.75
C LYS A 84 11.36 2.22 10.78
N GLU A 85 12.15 1.86 9.77
CA GLU A 85 12.59 2.79 8.73
C GLU A 85 11.46 3.26 7.80
N PHE A 86 10.31 2.59 7.81
CA PHE A 86 9.13 2.94 7.02
C PHE A 86 8.07 3.71 7.82
N VAL A 87 8.32 4.01 9.10
CA VAL A 87 7.34 4.60 10.02
C VAL A 87 7.61 6.11 10.20
N ILE A 88 6.55 6.92 10.19
CA ILE A 88 6.58 8.36 10.52
C ILE A 88 5.56 8.62 11.62
N GLU A 89 5.93 9.33 12.69
CA GLU A 89 5.00 9.81 13.73
C GLU A 89 4.04 8.74 14.32
N ASN A 90 4.47 7.47 14.33
CA ASN A 90 3.71 6.27 14.74
C ASN A 90 2.71 5.73 13.71
N ASP A 91 2.77 6.20 12.46
CA ASP A 91 1.97 5.73 11.34
C ASP A 91 2.69 4.56 10.65
N GLU A 92 2.50 3.37 11.22
CA GLU A 92 3.05 2.14 10.69
C GLU A 92 2.31 1.71 9.41
N PRO A 93 3.01 1.47 8.28
CA PRO A 93 2.37 0.97 7.08
C PRO A 93 2.04 -0.52 7.21
N ALA A 94 0.92 -0.94 6.63
CA ALA A 94 0.66 -2.33 6.36
C ALA A 94 1.39 -2.78 5.09
N ILE A 95 2.04 -3.93 5.16
CA ILE A 95 2.83 -4.53 4.08
C ILE A 95 2.17 -5.84 3.69
N PHE A 96 1.87 -5.96 2.41
CA PHE A 96 1.28 -7.14 1.82
C PHE A 96 2.12 -7.64 0.65
N GLN A 97 2.00 -8.93 0.37
CA GLN A 97 2.62 -9.60 -0.77
C GLN A 97 1.53 -10.26 -1.61
N ASN A 98 1.62 -10.14 -2.93
CA ASN A 98 0.72 -10.82 -3.84
C ASN A 98 0.91 -12.35 -3.71
N ARG A 99 -0.19 -13.10 -3.68
CA ARG A 99 -0.15 -14.57 -3.54
C ARG A 99 0.22 -15.29 -4.83
N GLU A 100 -0.06 -14.69 -5.99
CA GLU A 100 0.23 -15.26 -7.31
C GLU A 100 1.62 -14.87 -7.80
N ASP A 101 2.10 -13.66 -7.47
CA ASP A 101 3.47 -13.20 -7.76
C ASP A 101 4.18 -12.77 -6.47
N TYR A 102 5.02 -13.64 -5.91
CA TYR A 102 5.79 -13.36 -4.68
C TYR A 102 6.78 -12.19 -4.81
N ARG A 103 6.99 -11.67 -6.02
CA ARG A 103 7.83 -10.49 -6.24
C ARG A 103 7.06 -9.18 -6.17
N GLU A 104 5.74 -9.25 -6.08
CA GLU A 104 4.87 -8.09 -5.98
C GLU A 104 4.44 -7.82 -4.54
N TYR A 105 4.66 -6.58 -4.12
CA TYR A 105 4.36 -6.10 -2.79
C TYR A 105 3.50 -4.85 -2.85
N LEU A 106 2.67 -4.68 -1.83
CA LEU A 106 1.83 -3.53 -1.63
C LEU A 106 2.05 -2.98 -0.24
N LEU A 107 2.44 -1.72 -0.17
CA LEU A 107 2.47 -0.95 1.06
C LEU A 107 1.23 -0.07 1.12
N VAL A 108 0.51 -0.11 2.23
CA VAL A 108 -0.64 0.74 2.50
C VAL A 108 -0.37 1.49 3.79
N ASN A 109 -0.37 2.81 3.76
CA ASN A 109 -0.36 3.63 4.96
C ASN A 109 -1.53 4.61 4.93
N SER A 110 -1.99 5.01 6.10
CA SER A 110 -3.15 5.85 6.29
C SER A 110 -2.87 6.99 7.26
N PHE A 111 -3.45 8.16 6.98
CA PHE A 111 -3.09 9.43 7.61
C PHE A 111 -4.33 10.26 7.99
N SER A 112 -4.17 11.11 9.00
CA SER A 112 -5.19 12.09 9.39
C SER A 112 -4.97 13.43 8.71
N LYS A 113 -3.72 13.76 8.35
CA LYS A 113 -3.35 15.05 7.74
C LYS A 113 -2.62 14.86 6.41
N ASP A 114 -2.83 15.80 5.48
CA ASP A 114 -2.14 15.81 4.17
C ASP A 114 -0.62 15.95 4.30
N ALA A 115 -0.15 16.63 5.35
CA ALA A 115 1.28 16.77 5.66
C ALA A 115 1.93 15.40 5.94
N GLU A 116 1.31 14.58 6.78
CA GLU A 116 1.78 13.23 7.12
C GLU A 116 1.87 12.34 5.87
N LEU A 117 0.85 12.40 5.00
CA LEU A 117 0.85 11.70 3.71
C LEU A 117 2.02 12.15 2.82
N SER A 118 2.25 13.45 2.75
CA SER A 118 3.33 14.04 1.93
C SER A 118 4.71 13.66 2.44
N ASP A 119 4.90 13.68 3.76
CA ASP A 119 6.14 13.30 4.42
C ASP A 119 6.43 11.81 4.23
N TRP A 120 5.42 10.95 4.38
CA TRP A 120 5.56 9.52 4.14
C TRP A 120 5.81 9.18 2.68
N LYS A 121 5.14 9.87 1.74
CA LYS A 121 5.43 9.80 0.31
C LYS A 121 6.90 10.10 0.00
N TYR A 122 7.45 11.15 0.60
CA TYR A 122 8.87 11.49 0.43
C TYR A 122 9.79 10.42 1.04
N LEU A 123 9.52 9.99 2.27
CA LEU A 123 10.30 8.96 2.96
C LEU A 123 10.33 7.65 2.16
N ILE A 124 9.17 7.13 1.76
CA ILE A 124 9.12 5.82 1.09
C ILE A 124 9.81 5.88 -0.26
N MET A 125 9.64 6.95 -1.03
CA MET A 125 10.37 7.15 -2.29
C MET A 125 11.88 7.13 -2.08
N LYS A 126 12.37 7.80 -1.04
CA LYS A 126 13.80 7.79 -0.68
C LYS A 126 14.25 6.38 -0.31
N LYS A 127 13.51 5.67 0.54
CA LYS A 127 13.86 4.30 0.97
C LYS A 127 13.89 3.30 -0.17
N LEU A 128 12.94 3.39 -1.11
CA LEU A 128 12.88 2.53 -2.29
C LEU A 128 14.04 2.82 -3.27
N LYS A 129 14.28 4.09 -3.60
CA LYS A 129 15.35 4.46 -4.53
C LYS A 129 16.75 4.28 -3.95
N ASP A 130 16.98 4.75 -2.72
CA ASP A 130 18.31 4.68 -2.11
C ASP A 130 18.64 3.30 -1.56
N GLY A 131 17.62 2.52 -1.17
CA GLY A 131 17.81 1.22 -0.54
C GLY A 131 17.77 0.02 -1.48
N LEU A 132 16.88 0.03 -2.48
CA LEU A 132 16.66 -1.13 -3.36
C LEU A 132 17.26 -0.90 -4.75
N GLN A 133 17.01 0.26 -5.35
CA GLN A 133 17.50 0.54 -6.71
C GLN A 133 19.03 0.67 -6.75
N LYS A 134 19.66 1.30 -5.75
CA LYS A 134 21.14 1.42 -5.70
C LYS A 134 21.86 0.08 -5.61
N SER A 135 21.19 -0.96 -5.13
CA SER A 135 21.76 -2.28 -4.88
C SER A 135 21.49 -3.29 -6.00
N SER A 136 20.89 -2.86 -7.11
CA SER A 136 20.48 -3.71 -8.23
C SER A 136 20.87 -3.06 -9.56
N GLN A 137 21.29 -3.86 -10.54
CA GLN A 137 21.53 -3.37 -11.90
C GLN A 137 20.23 -3.13 -12.67
N GLU A 138 19.15 -3.83 -12.33
CA GLU A 138 17.84 -3.61 -12.94
C GLU A 138 17.05 -2.49 -12.23
N PRO A 139 16.24 -1.71 -12.98
CA PRO A 139 15.38 -0.69 -12.40
C PRO A 139 14.36 -1.26 -11.43
N LEU A 140 14.08 -0.53 -10.34
CA LEU A 140 13.00 -0.85 -9.44
C LEU A 140 11.65 -0.45 -10.07
N GLY A 141 10.76 -1.42 -10.26
CA GLY A 141 9.39 -1.16 -10.71
C GLY A 141 8.51 -0.76 -9.53
N PHE A 142 8.09 0.50 -9.44
CA PHE A 142 7.10 0.91 -8.44
C PHE A 142 6.26 2.09 -8.90
N PHE A 143 5.04 2.20 -8.36
CA PHE A 143 4.20 3.38 -8.49
C PHE A 143 3.38 3.59 -7.22
N GLN A 144 2.80 4.78 -7.09
CA GLN A 144 2.00 5.15 -5.91
C GLN A 144 0.68 5.79 -6.32
N LYS A 145 -0.36 5.56 -5.52
CA LYS A 145 -1.67 6.20 -5.67
C LYS A 145 -2.18 6.67 -4.32
N ALA A 146 -2.61 7.92 -4.27
CA ALA A 146 -3.18 8.54 -3.09
C ALA A 146 -4.71 8.59 -3.20
N TYR A 147 -5.37 8.32 -2.08
CA TYR A 147 -6.82 8.25 -1.99
C TYR A 147 -7.31 8.94 -0.72
N ILE A 148 -8.60 9.29 -0.74
CA ILE A 148 -9.38 9.68 0.43
C ILE A 148 -10.53 8.70 0.60
N LYS A 149 -10.90 8.39 1.85
CA LYS A 149 -12.04 7.55 2.19
C LYS A 149 -13.31 8.15 1.56
N ALA A 150 -14.04 7.32 0.83
CA ALA A 150 -15.29 7.72 0.21
C ALA A 150 -16.43 7.54 1.22
N ASN A 151 -17.20 8.60 1.44
CA ASN A 151 -18.42 8.57 2.24
C ASN A 151 -19.61 8.02 1.44
#